data_AF-A0A820IRH6-F1
#
_entry.id   AF-A0A820IRH6-F1
#
_cell.length_a   1.000
_cell.length_b   1.000
_cell.length_c   1.000
_cell.angle_alpha   90.00
_cell.angle_beta   90.00
_cell.angle_gamma   90.00
#
_symmetry.space_group_name_H-M   'P 1'
#
loop_
_entity.id
_entity.type
_entity.pdbx_description
1 polymer ?
#
loop_
_entity_poly.entity_id
_entity_poly.type
_entity_poly.pdbx_seq_one_letter_code
_entity_poly.pdbx_strand_id
1 'polypeptide(L)' 'ISQYCFATCSYRERKSEPTEMMPLEGYTVDYAEPDNGLIMHDGKYFFKAVREGDVVTFATNEENERHS' A
#
# COMPACT_ATOMS: atom_id res chain seq x y z
N ILE A 1 -13.92 -11.20 -21.42
CA ILE A 1 -13.80 -10.27 -20.27
C ILE A 1 -12.45 -10.53 -19.65
N SER A 2 -11.55 -9.54 -19.65
CA SER A 2 -10.26 -9.66 -18.97
C SER A 2 -10.47 -9.33 -17.49
N GLN A 3 -10.11 -10.24 -16.61
CA GLN A 3 -10.07 -9.98 -15.17
C GLN A 3 -8.73 -9.31 -14.87
N TYR A 4 -8.78 -8.11 -14.30
CA TYR A 4 -7.58 -7.40 -13.86
C TYR A 4 -7.32 -7.76 -12.40
N CYS A 5 -6.15 -8.36 -12.12
CA CYS A 5 -5.68 -8.63 -10.78
C CYS A 5 -4.46 -7.75 -10.50
N PHE A 6 -4.51 -6.98 -9.43
CA PHE A 6 -3.44 -6.09 -8.99
C PHE A 6 -2.85 -6.59 -7.68
N ALA A 7 -1.56 -6.33 -7.45
CA ALA A 7 -0.88 -6.67 -6.22
C ALA A 7 0.17 -5.62 -5.88
N THR A 8 0.40 -5.39 -4.58
CA THR A 8 1.59 -4.66 -4.13
C THR A 8 2.77 -5.63 -4.06
N CYS A 9 3.95 -5.16 -4.46
CA CYS A 9 5.18 -5.95 -4.48
C CYS A 9 6.33 -5.13 -3.88
N SER A 10 6.93 -5.62 -2.80
CA SER A 10 8.11 -5.04 -2.16
C SER A 10 9.37 -5.76 -2.64
N TYR A 11 10.33 -5.01 -3.17
CA TYR A 11 11.63 -5.52 -3.62
C TYR A 11 12.73 -4.89 -2.77
N ARG A 12 13.31 -5.63 -1.83
CA ARG A 12 14.36 -5.09 -0.94
C ARG A 12 15.75 -5.04 -1.60
N GLU A 13 15.99 -5.88 -2.60
CA GLU A 13 17.26 -5.97 -3.32
C GLU A 13 17.01 -5.94 -4.83
N ARG A 14 18.07 -5.74 -5.63
CA ARG A 14 18.02 -5.90 -7.10
C ARG A 14 17.89 -7.38 -7.50
N LYS A 15 16.89 -8.06 -6.95
CA LYS A 15 16.50 -9.43 -7.28
C LYS A 15 15.26 -9.41 -8.16
N SER A 16 15.10 -10.47 -8.94
CA SER A 16 13.98 -10.63 -9.88
C SER A 16 12.65 -10.98 -9.20
N GLU A 17 12.66 -11.39 -7.94
CA GLU A 17 11.46 -11.83 -7.21
C GLU A 17 11.14 -10.88 -6.05
N PRO A 18 9.85 -10.55 -5.83
CA PRO A 18 9.43 -9.70 -4.73
C PRO A 18 9.64 -10.42 -3.39
N THR A 19 10.10 -9.67 -2.39
CA THR A 19 10.25 -10.17 -1.01
C THR A 19 8.89 -10.27 -0.31
N GLU A 20 7.99 -9.35 -0.61
CA GLU A 20 6.62 -9.35 -0.09
C GLU A 20 5.67 -9.06 -1.26
N MET A 21 4.61 -9.85 -1.38
CA MET A 21 3.57 -9.68 -2.41
C MET A 21 2.20 -9.78 -1.76
N MET A 22 1.33 -8.81 -2.03
CA MET A 22 -0.03 -8.79 -1.51
C MET A 22 -1.04 -8.52 -2.64
N PRO A 23 -1.92 -9.49 -2.98
CA PRO A 23 -3.01 -9.25 -3.90
C PRO A 23 -3.99 -8.21 -3.34
N LEU A 24 -4.39 -7.26 -4.18
CA LEU A 24 -5.34 -6.19 -3.85
C LEU A 24 -6.78 -6.51 -4.30
N GLU A 25 -7.05 -7.77 -4.62
CA GLU A 25 -8.40 -8.19 -5.01
C GLU A 25 -9.39 -8.01 -3.84
N GLY A 26 -10.44 -7.23 -4.10
CA GLY A 26 -11.49 -6.91 -3.13
C GLY A 26 -11.13 -5.82 -2.13
N TYR A 27 -9.96 -5.17 -2.24
CA TYR A 27 -9.63 -4.01 -1.40
C TYR A 27 -10.19 -2.71 -1.99
N THR A 28 -10.68 -1.84 -1.11
CA THR A 28 -10.92 -0.41 -1.41
C THR A 28 -9.79 0.42 -0.84
N VAL A 29 -9.49 1.57 -1.46
CA VAL A 29 -8.46 2.49 -0.96
C VAL A 29 -9.13 3.74 -0.40
N ASP A 30 -8.80 4.06 0.85
CA ASP A 30 -9.30 5.22 1.56
C ASP A 30 -8.15 6.05 2.13
N TYR A 31 -8.41 7.34 2.37
CA TYR A 31 -7.51 8.15 3.18
C TYR A 31 -7.47 7.63 4.62
N ALA A 32 -6.28 7.69 5.22
CA ALA A 32 -6.05 7.25 6.58
C ALA A 32 -5.57 8.43 7.45
N GLU A 33 -5.86 8.34 8.75
CA GLU A 33 -5.24 9.21 9.74
C GLU A 33 -3.75 8.88 9.90
N PRO A 34 -2.93 9.82 10.42
CA PRO A 34 -1.51 9.57 10.62
C PRO A 34 -1.25 8.37 11.55
N ASP A 35 -0.38 7.45 11.09
CA ASP A 35 0.00 6.26 11.85
C ASP A 35 1.38 6.44 12.50
N ASN A 36 1.45 6.34 13.83
CA ASN A 36 2.69 6.57 14.57
C ASN A 36 3.84 5.64 14.17
N GLY A 37 3.54 4.39 13.81
CA GLY A 37 4.54 3.44 13.36
C GLY A 37 5.15 3.86 12.02
N LEU A 38 4.30 4.27 11.08
CA LEU A 38 4.74 4.76 9.78
C LEU A 38 5.41 6.15 9.84
N ILE A 39 4.99 7.03 10.76
CA ILE A 39 5.67 8.30 11.02
C ILE A 39 7.11 8.07 11.50
N MET A 40 7.34 7.06 12.34
CA MET A 40 8.71 6.69 12.75
C MET A 40 9.59 6.24 11.57
N HIS A 41 8.98 5.86 10.46
CA HIS A 41 9.63 5.52 9.19
C HIS A 41 9.58 6.66 8.15
N ASP A 42 9.43 7.92 8.61
CA ASP A 42 9.39 9.15 7.79
C ASP A 42 8.17 9.29 6.86
N GLY A 43 7.10 8.50 7.08
CA GLY A 43 5.86 8.60 6.33
C GLY A 43 5.12 9.92 6.58
N LYS A 44 4.57 10.54 5.52
CA LYS A 44 3.91 11.87 5.59
C LYS A 44 2.46 11.87 5.14
N TYR A 45 2.12 11.12 4.09
CA TYR A 45 0.78 11.07 3.52
C TYR A 45 0.24 9.66 3.60
N PHE A 46 -0.88 9.48 4.30
CA PHE A 46 -1.38 8.16 4.69
C PHE A 46 -2.63 7.76 3.92
N PHE A 47 -2.69 6.49 3.56
CA PHE A 47 -3.85 5.84 2.95
C PHE A 47 -3.89 4.38 3.39
N LYS A 48 -5.04 3.74 3.24
CA LYS A 48 -5.23 2.36 3.64
C LYS A 48 -5.97 1.58 2.57
N ALA A 49 -5.57 0.34 2.39
CA ALA A 49 -6.35 -0.65 1.68
C ALA A 49 -7.23 -1.39 2.69
N VAL A 50 -8.54 -1.43 2.47
CA VAL A 50 -9.51 -2.07 3.36
C VAL A 50 -10.24 -3.18 2.61
N ARG A 51 -10.31 -4.35 3.23
CA ARG A 51 -11.17 -5.47 2.83
C ARG A 51 -11.86 -6.01 4.08
N GLU A 52 -12.92 -6.80 3.90
CA GLU A 52 -13.55 -7.48 5.02
C GLU A 52 -12.51 -8.27 5.85
N GLY A 53 -12.36 -7.88 7.12
CA GLY A 53 -11.44 -8.51 8.06
C GLY A 53 -9.96 -8.15 7.88
N ASP A 54 -9.60 -7.25 6.95
CA ASP A 54 -8.21 -6.85 6.74
C ASP A 54 -8.04 -5.37 6.40
N VAL A 55 -7.01 -4.75 7.00
CA VAL A 55 -6.66 -3.35 6.77
C VAL A 55 -5.14 -3.23 6.70
N VAL A 56 -4.65 -2.66 5.61
CA VAL A 56 -3.23 -2.38 5.44
C VAL A 56 -3.05 -0.88 5.25
N THR A 57 -2.27 -0.27 6.14
CA THR A 57 -1.95 1.16 6.10
C THR A 57 -0.63 1.37 5.37
N PHE A 58 -0.61 2.34 4.47
CA PHE A 58 0.53 2.76 3.67
C PHE A 58 0.83 4.24 3.93
N ALA A 59 2.07 4.64 3.68
CA ALA A 59 2.47 6.04 3.70
C ALA A 59 3.38 6.37 2.51
N THR A 60 3.24 7.57 1.96
CA THR A 60 4.17 8.16 0.98
C THR A 60 4.79 9.43 1.53
N ASN A 61 5.88 9.87 0.92
CA ASN A 61 6.59 11.09 1.30
C ASN A 61 6.18 12.29 0.44
N GLU A 62 5.54 12.03 -0.71
CA GLU A 62 4.99 13.03 -1.61
C GLU A 62 3.47 12.94 -1.68
N GLU A 63 2.79 14.10 -1.71
CA GLU A 63 1.33 14.16 -1.72
C GLU A 63 0.76 13.61 -3.03
N ASN A 64 1.38 13.95 -4.16
CA ASN A 64 0.93 13.51 -5.47
C ASN A 64 0.98 11.99 -5.63
N GLU A 65 1.96 11.31 -5.02
CA GLU A 65 2.06 9.84 -5.05
C GLU A 65 0.87 9.15 -4.38
N ARG A 66 0.25 9.80 -3.38
CA ARG A 66 -0.97 9.28 -2.73
C ARG A 66 -2.19 9.31 -3.67
N HIS A 67 -2.18 10.17 -4.68
CA HIS A 67 -3.31 10.34 -5.62
C HIS A 67 -3.16 9.52 -6.91
N SER A 68 -1.96 8.98 -7.17
CA SER A 68 -1.60 8.26 -8.39
C SER A 68 -1.89 6.76 -8.37
#